data_AF-U7QSE2-F1
#
_entry.id   AF-U7QSE2-F1
#
_cell.length_a   1.000
_cell.length_b   1.000
_cell.length_c   1.000
_cell.angle_alpha   90.00
_cell.angle_beta   90.00
_cell.angle_gamma   90.00
#
_symmetry.space_group_name_H-M   'P 1'
#
loop_
_entity.id
_entity.type
_entity.pdbx_description
1 polymer ?
#
loop_
_entity_poly.entity_id
_entity_poly.type
_entity_poly.pdbx_seq_one_letter_code
_entity_poly.pdbx_strand_id
1 'polypeptide(L)'
;MDRCNNPMARGACYLLIYLTAVYPLHPVIAAGITPDNNHTQVQNQGNIPVVNIATPNGAGISHNTYKEFNVATQGAVLNNATQAAKSQLAGQINANSNLKGKAAELIINEVTGNGRSDLQGKLEVVGNKANVMIANPNGITCDGCGFINTSSATLTTGKPQFDKQGALEALEVKKGQIMIGGKGLDGKTTDYIDIISRATELNGKIQANNLSFTQGANRIDFNDGTVKKITGEGAKPQLAVDTKALGGMYANKIRLVATEDGVGVNLKDLTSNQRDITLNVNGKIELGNAKAKTDFNLSARETHIAPNIKIQAERDITLASTKLDNKGNVTAGRDMRVFGDTVRNTGDKALLQANNNMWIQKDAQGNKGQLVENRSATIKTVNGDLVVRTNALNNARSIYYFEKRKTAPNPADKNFNILEAQYKYGHNLKSMQPSVLTSGGNIYINSDILSNQELSKIEAGKDIFLTGKKTFKYKQNI
;
A
#
# COMPACT_ATOMS: atom_id res chain seq x y z
N MET A 1 -1.79 -60.67 -10.42
CA MET A 1 -1.40 -59.64 -9.42
C MET A 1 -0.81 -58.51 -10.25
N ASP A 2 -1.66 -57.77 -10.94
CA ASP A 2 -1.21 -56.93 -12.06
C ASP A 2 -1.94 -55.61 -12.02
N ARG A 3 -1.42 -54.62 -11.30
CA ARG A 3 -1.91 -53.24 -11.46
C ARG A 3 -0.81 -52.21 -11.29
N CYS A 4 -0.91 -51.24 -12.21
CA CYS A 4 -0.27 -49.93 -12.24
C CYS A 4 1.13 -49.85 -12.88
N ASN A 5 1.24 -50.26 -14.15
CA ASN A 5 2.31 -49.81 -15.04
C ASN A 5 1.83 -48.66 -15.96
N ASN A 6 1.18 -47.64 -15.38
CA ASN A 6 0.70 -46.48 -16.13
C ASN A 6 1.79 -45.39 -16.18
N PRO A 7 2.28 -44.98 -17.37
CA PRO A 7 3.35 -44.00 -17.50
C PRO A 7 2.99 -42.62 -16.90
N MET A 8 1.71 -42.25 -16.87
CA MET A 8 1.25 -41.00 -16.24
C MET A 8 1.36 -41.06 -14.70
N ALA A 9 1.13 -42.24 -14.10
CA ALA A 9 1.29 -42.42 -12.66
C ALA A 9 2.77 -42.38 -12.23
N ARG A 10 3.67 -42.91 -13.07
CA ARG A 10 5.13 -42.80 -12.85
C ARG A 10 5.59 -41.34 -12.97
N GLY A 11 5.10 -40.61 -13.97
CA GLY A 11 5.38 -39.18 -14.12
C GLY A 11 4.91 -38.34 -12.93
N ALA A 12 3.71 -38.61 -12.42
CA ALA A 12 3.19 -37.95 -11.22
C ALA A 12 3.98 -38.29 -9.96
N CYS A 13 4.41 -39.54 -9.78
CA CYS A 13 5.26 -39.94 -8.64
C CYS A 13 6.66 -39.33 -8.71
N TYR A 14 7.29 -39.27 -9.89
CA TYR A 14 8.59 -38.61 -10.04
C TYR A 14 8.50 -37.10 -9.81
N LEU A 15 7.41 -36.46 -10.25
CA LEU A 15 7.13 -35.06 -9.94
C LEU A 15 6.94 -34.85 -8.43
N LEU A 16 6.20 -35.73 -7.74
CA LEU A 16 6.01 -35.66 -6.30
C LEU A 16 7.31 -35.88 -5.52
N ILE A 17 8.13 -36.86 -5.92
CA ILE A 17 9.44 -37.14 -5.31
C ILE A 17 10.42 -35.98 -5.57
N TYR A 18 10.39 -35.37 -6.76
CA TYR A 18 11.20 -34.20 -7.06
C TYR A 18 10.74 -32.96 -6.28
N LEU A 19 9.42 -32.77 -6.15
CA LEU A 19 8.87 -31.72 -5.30
C LEU A 19 9.22 -31.94 -3.82
N THR A 20 9.25 -33.16 -3.29
CA THR A 20 9.59 -33.40 -1.88
C THR A 20 11.09 -33.47 -1.59
N ALA A 21 11.92 -33.86 -2.57
CA ALA A 21 13.37 -33.97 -2.40
C ALA A 21 14.14 -32.66 -2.67
N VAL A 22 13.52 -31.69 -3.36
CA VAL A 22 14.16 -30.41 -3.74
C VAL A 22 13.73 -29.23 -2.86
N TYR A 23 12.68 -29.38 -2.03
CA TYR A 23 12.55 -28.47 -0.89
C TYR A 23 13.56 -28.91 0.18
N PRO A 24 14.56 -28.08 0.54
CA PRO A 24 15.24 -28.33 1.78
C PRO A 24 14.16 -28.36 2.86
N LEU A 25 14.05 -29.49 3.56
CA LEU A 25 13.54 -29.47 4.92
C LEU A 25 14.45 -28.49 5.63
N HIS A 26 14.04 -27.23 5.70
CA HIS A 26 14.74 -26.24 6.49
C HIS A 26 14.85 -26.86 7.88
N PRO A 27 16.06 -27.01 8.44
CA PRO A 27 16.16 -27.43 9.81
C PRO A 27 15.28 -26.47 10.60
N VAL A 28 14.38 -27.03 11.40
CA VAL A 28 13.74 -26.32 12.51
C VAL A 28 14.88 -26.05 13.50
N ILE A 29 15.75 -25.11 13.15
CA ILE A 29 16.55 -24.40 14.13
C ILE A 29 15.49 -23.66 14.93
N ALA A 30 15.46 -23.93 16.23
CA ALA A 30 14.62 -23.19 17.16
C ALA A 30 14.76 -21.70 16.83
N ALA A 31 13.70 -21.09 16.29
CA ALA A 31 13.68 -19.68 15.94
C ALA A 31 13.97 -18.89 17.22
N GLY A 32 15.21 -18.43 17.35
CA GLY A 32 15.76 -17.98 18.62
C GLY A 32 15.74 -16.46 18.77
N ILE A 33 15.73 -16.04 20.04
CA ILE A 33 16.16 -14.70 20.43
C ILE A 33 17.52 -14.88 21.12
N THR A 34 18.57 -14.40 20.48
CA THR A 34 19.95 -14.56 20.95
C THR A 34 20.59 -13.18 21.10
N PRO A 35 20.76 -12.69 22.33
CA PRO A 35 21.48 -11.44 22.60
C PRO A 35 22.90 -11.48 22.07
N ASP A 36 23.43 -10.32 21.68
CA ASP A 36 24.82 -10.19 21.26
C ASP A 36 25.78 -9.75 22.39
N ASN A 37 25.22 -9.41 23.56
CA ASN A 37 25.93 -8.98 24.75
C ASN A 37 25.19 -9.44 26.02
N ASN A 38 25.73 -9.10 27.19
CA ASN A 38 25.21 -9.49 28.50
C ASN A 38 24.27 -8.46 29.16
N HIS A 39 24.04 -7.30 28.54
CA HIS A 39 23.10 -6.28 29.05
C HIS A 39 21.64 -6.72 28.84
N THR A 40 21.38 -7.51 27.81
CA THR A 40 20.09 -8.13 27.54
C THR A 40 20.17 -9.61 27.90
N GLN A 41 19.20 -10.13 28.65
CA GLN A 41 19.16 -11.53 29.06
C GLN A 41 17.89 -12.18 28.55
N VAL A 42 18.01 -13.41 28.05
CA VAL A 42 16.86 -14.20 27.58
C VAL A 42 16.77 -15.46 28.40
N GLN A 43 15.60 -15.70 28.96
CA GLN A 43 15.26 -16.91 29.68
C GLN A 43 13.94 -17.45 29.14
N ASN A 44 13.73 -18.77 29.18
CA ASN A 44 12.47 -19.36 28.73
C ASN A 44 11.56 -19.65 29.92
N GLN A 45 10.29 -19.27 29.79
CA GLN A 45 9.23 -19.68 30.70
C GLN A 45 8.32 -20.67 29.95
N GLY A 46 8.54 -21.96 30.21
CA GLY A 46 8.08 -23.00 29.29
C GLY A 46 8.75 -22.84 27.92
N ASN A 47 7.95 -22.69 26.86
CA ASN A 47 8.45 -22.53 25.49
C ASN A 47 8.46 -21.06 25.00
N ILE A 48 8.20 -20.11 25.90
CA ILE A 48 8.09 -18.68 25.57
C ILE A 48 9.35 -17.97 26.05
N PRO A 49 10.11 -17.33 25.14
CA PRO A 49 11.26 -16.52 25.53
C PRO A 49 10.80 -15.24 26.23
N VAL A 50 11.39 -14.99 27.38
CA VAL A 50 11.26 -13.78 28.19
C VAL A 50 12.59 -13.04 28.15
N VAL A 51 12.57 -11.86 27.56
CA VAL A 51 13.71 -10.96 27.41
C VAL A 51 13.71 -9.97 28.56
N ASN A 52 14.61 -10.14 29.52
CA ASN A 52 14.97 -9.08 30.44
C ASN A 52 15.78 -8.03 29.68
N ILE A 53 15.09 -6.98 29.25
CA ILE A 53 15.67 -5.87 28.48
C ILE A 53 16.77 -5.16 29.29
N ALA A 54 17.69 -4.51 28.58
CA ALA A 54 18.78 -3.75 29.16
C ALA A 54 18.28 -2.53 29.96
N THR A 55 19.13 -2.02 30.86
CA THR A 55 18.85 -0.80 31.63
C THR A 55 18.55 0.37 30.69
N PRO A 56 17.42 1.08 30.85
CA PRO A 56 17.13 2.27 30.06
C PRO A 56 18.15 3.38 30.33
N ASN A 57 18.55 4.10 29.28
CA ASN A 57 19.45 5.24 29.41
C ASN A 57 18.74 6.52 29.91
N GLY A 58 19.46 7.64 29.93
CA GLY A 58 18.94 8.95 30.37
C GLY A 58 17.70 9.41 29.59
N ALA A 59 17.60 9.03 28.31
CA ALA A 59 16.47 9.31 27.41
C ALA A 59 15.32 8.28 27.52
N GLY A 60 15.38 7.34 28.46
CA GLY A 60 14.34 6.31 28.64
C GLY A 60 14.39 5.18 27.61
N ILE A 61 15.49 5.06 26.85
CA ILE A 61 15.65 4.03 25.81
C ILE A 61 16.37 2.82 26.39
N SER A 62 15.74 1.65 26.30
CA SER A 62 16.40 0.36 26.46
C SER A 62 16.83 -0.15 25.09
N HIS A 63 18.12 -0.10 24.80
CA HIS A 63 18.70 -0.59 23.55
C HIS A 63 19.24 -2.01 23.73
N ASN A 64 18.61 -2.95 23.03
CA ASN A 64 18.89 -4.37 23.10
C ASN A 64 19.37 -4.82 21.73
N THR A 65 20.49 -5.52 21.71
CA THR A 65 21.15 -5.93 20.47
C THR A 65 21.27 -7.45 20.41
N TYR A 66 21.09 -8.01 19.21
CA TYR A 66 20.90 -9.45 19.02
C TYR A 66 21.68 -9.98 17.82
N LYS A 67 22.18 -11.22 17.93
CA LYS A 67 22.61 -11.98 16.77
C LYS A 67 21.42 -12.48 15.96
N GLU A 68 20.37 -12.89 16.65
CA GLU A 68 19.10 -13.34 16.06
C GLU A 68 17.94 -12.82 16.91
N PHE A 69 16.90 -12.30 16.27
CA PHE A 69 15.67 -11.89 16.94
C PHE A 69 14.49 -12.39 16.12
N ASN A 70 13.99 -13.57 16.49
CA ASN A 70 12.84 -14.22 15.86
C ASN A 70 11.76 -14.46 16.92
N VAL A 71 10.49 -14.30 16.52
CA VAL A 71 9.34 -14.54 17.40
C VAL A 71 8.52 -15.65 16.76
N ALA A 72 8.57 -16.84 17.32
CA ALA A 72 7.76 -17.96 16.87
C ALA A 72 6.28 -17.78 17.24
N THR A 73 5.42 -18.72 16.82
CA THR A 73 3.95 -18.60 16.93
C THR A 73 3.44 -18.50 18.38
N GLN A 74 4.16 -19.07 19.35
CA GLN A 74 3.85 -18.94 20.78
C GLN A 74 4.08 -17.52 21.33
N GLY A 75 4.80 -16.67 20.58
CA GLY A 75 5.12 -15.31 20.97
C GLY A 75 6.38 -15.18 21.82
N ALA A 76 6.66 -13.97 22.26
CA ALA A 76 7.79 -13.60 23.11
C ALA A 76 7.41 -12.45 24.04
N VAL A 77 8.13 -12.32 25.16
CA VAL A 77 7.86 -11.30 26.18
C VAL A 77 9.09 -10.40 26.35
N LEU A 78 8.90 -9.09 26.28
CA LEU A 78 9.85 -8.06 26.71
C LEU A 78 9.51 -7.67 28.15
N ASN A 79 10.39 -7.98 29.10
CA ASN A 79 10.19 -7.70 30.51
C ASN A 79 10.59 -6.26 30.86
N ASN A 80 9.59 -5.37 30.84
CA ASN A 80 9.71 -3.96 31.25
C ASN A 80 9.11 -3.71 32.65
N ALA A 81 9.04 -4.75 33.49
CA ALA A 81 8.39 -4.68 34.79
C ALA A 81 9.39 -4.29 35.90
N THR A 82 9.11 -3.20 36.62
CA THR A 82 9.90 -2.75 37.79
C THR A 82 9.50 -3.47 39.08
N GLN A 83 8.40 -4.22 39.05
CA GLN A 83 7.87 -5.10 40.08
C GLN A 83 7.38 -6.39 39.43
N ALA A 84 7.10 -7.44 40.21
CA ALA A 84 6.53 -8.66 39.65
C ALA A 84 5.18 -8.36 38.96
N ALA A 85 4.98 -8.92 37.76
CA ALA A 85 3.84 -8.63 36.90
C ALA A 85 3.35 -9.89 36.17
N LYS A 86 2.07 -9.91 35.81
CA LYS A 86 1.47 -11.03 35.09
C LYS A 86 1.51 -10.76 33.58
N SER A 87 2.30 -11.55 32.86
CA SER A 87 2.29 -11.64 31.40
C SER A 87 1.10 -12.45 30.91
N GLN A 88 0.50 -12.02 29.79
CA GLN A 88 -0.55 -12.74 29.08
C GLN A 88 -0.02 -14.00 28.40
N LEU A 89 1.22 -13.97 27.91
CA LEU A 89 1.85 -15.09 27.22
C LEU A 89 2.52 -16.07 28.19
N ALA A 90 3.31 -15.57 29.16
CA ALA A 90 4.21 -16.38 29.99
C ALA A 90 3.78 -16.52 31.47
N GLY A 91 2.65 -15.93 31.88
CA GLY A 91 2.16 -16.02 33.26
C GLY A 91 2.90 -15.08 34.20
N GLN A 92 3.16 -15.51 35.44
CA GLN A 92 3.80 -14.63 36.44
C GLN A 92 5.28 -14.43 36.11
N ILE A 93 5.70 -13.17 35.97
CA ILE A 93 7.07 -12.75 35.67
C ILE A 93 7.61 -11.91 36.83
N ASN A 94 8.84 -12.18 37.27
CA ASN A 94 9.52 -11.36 38.26
C ASN A 94 9.96 -10.01 37.68
N ALA A 95 10.18 -9.03 38.56
CA ALA A 95 10.74 -7.74 38.16
C ALA A 95 12.06 -7.93 37.38
N ASN A 96 12.25 -7.16 36.32
CA ASN A 96 13.52 -7.14 35.60
C ASN A 96 14.56 -6.34 36.40
N SER A 97 15.54 -7.05 36.95
CA SER A 97 16.62 -6.47 37.76
C SER A 97 17.50 -5.48 36.99
N ASN A 98 17.56 -5.57 35.66
CA ASN A 98 18.32 -4.63 34.83
C ASN A 98 17.74 -3.20 34.90
N LEU A 99 16.44 -3.04 35.19
CA LEU A 99 15.77 -1.73 35.13
C LEU A 99 16.15 -0.79 36.29
N LYS A 100 16.68 -1.33 37.40
CA LYS A 100 17.04 -0.54 38.60
C LYS A 100 15.92 0.43 39.05
N GLY A 101 14.66 -0.02 38.94
CA GLY A 101 13.48 0.75 39.32
C GLY A 101 12.91 1.70 38.25
N LYS A 102 13.57 1.88 37.10
CA LYS A 102 13.09 2.73 35.99
C LYS A 102 12.78 1.89 34.75
N ALA A 103 11.52 1.89 34.33
CA ALA A 103 11.09 1.24 33.10
C ALA A 103 11.55 1.99 31.85
N ALA A 104 11.66 1.28 30.74
CA ALA A 104 11.90 1.86 29.41
C ALA A 104 10.62 2.52 28.87
N GLU A 105 10.79 3.65 28.19
CA GLU A 105 9.76 4.30 27.39
C GLU A 105 9.81 3.83 25.93
N LEU A 106 11.01 3.51 25.45
CA LEU A 106 11.27 2.91 24.14
C LEU A 106 12.18 1.70 24.31
N ILE A 107 11.76 0.56 23.77
CA ILE A 107 12.53 -0.68 23.70
C ILE A 107 12.97 -0.88 22.25
N ILE A 108 14.26 -0.73 21.99
CA ILE A 108 14.85 -1.00 20.67
C ILE A 108 15.41 -2.41 20.68
N ASN A 109 14.99 -3.23 19.72
CA ASN A 109 15.52 -4.55 19.45
C ASN A 109 16.24 -4.54 18.10
N GLU A 110 17.56 -4.36 18.13
CA GLU A 110 18.39 -4.25 16.94
C GLU A 110 19.12 -5.57 16.66
N VAL A 111 18.98 -6.11 15.46
CA VAL A 111 19.75 -7.27 15.01
C VAL A 111 21.07 -6.80 14.40
N THR A 112 22.18 -7.16 15.04
CA THR A 112 23.55 -6.89 14.60
C THR A 112 24.17 -8.08 13.85
N GLY A 113 23.51 -9.24 13.88
CA GLY A 113 23.85 -10.40 13.05
C GLY A 113 23.52 -10.22 11.57
N ASN A 114 23.81 -11.24 10.76
CA ASN A 114 23.58 -11.23 9.31
C ASN A 114 22.21 -11.83 8.91
N GLY A 115 21.51 -12.45 9.85
CA GLY A 115 20.20 -13.08 9.63
C GLY A 115 19.06 -12.07 9.52
N ARG A 116 18.00 -12.47 8.82
CA ARG A 116 16.70 -11.79 8.85
C ARG A 116 15.95 -12.13 10.14
N SER A 117 14.91 -11.35 10.44
CA SER A 117 13.98 -11.65 11.54
C SER A 117 12.68 -12.22 11.01
N ASP A 118 12.23 -13.35 11.57
CA ASP A 118 10.91 -13.94 11.32
C ASP A 118 10.01 -13.75 12.56
N LEU A 119 8.89 -13.06 12.37
CA LEU A 119 7.92 -12.69 13.40
C LEU A 119 6.57 -13.37 13.08
N GLN A 120 6.25 -14.44 13.79
CA GLN A 120 5.10 -15.31 13.55
C GLN A 120 4.08 -15.32 14.70
N GLY A 121 4.36 -14.61 15.78
CA GLY A 121 3.52 -14.55 16.98
C GLY A 121 3.48 -13.15 17.61
N LYS A 122 2.82 -13.07 18.77
CA LYS A 122 2.68 -11.81 19.52
C LYS A 122 3.97 -11.47 20.28
N LEU A 123 4.34 -10.19 20.30
CA LEU A 123 5.37 -9.64 21.17
C LEU A 123 4.70 -8.84 22.29
N GLU A 124 4.85 -9.28 23.52
CA GLU A 124 4.25 -8.65 24.69
C GLU A 124 5.28 -7.81 25.44
N VAL A 125 4.91 -6.59 25.85
CA VAL A 125 5.63 -5.86 26.90
C VAL A 125 4.95 -6.15 28.24
N VAL A 126 5.60 -6.90 29.13
CA VAL A 126 5.07 -7.11 30.49
C VAL A 126 5.53 -5.99 31.42
N GLY A 127 4.64 -5.55 32.32
CA GLY A 127 4.89 -4.41 33.20
C GLY A 127 4.49 -3.09 32.54
N ASN A 128 5.39 -2.11 32.55
CA ASN A 128 5.09 -0.76 32.08
C ASN A 128 4.96 -0.74 30.55
N LYS A 129 3.87 -0.15 30.04
CA LYS A 129 3.64 0.05 28.60
C LYS A 129 4.78 0.86 27.98
N ALA A 130 5.26 0.45 26.81
CA ALA A 130 6.36 1.11 26.10
C ALA A 130 6.11 1.17 24.58
N ASN A 131 6.92 1.97 23.89
CA ASN A 131 7.10 1.86 22.44
C ASN A 131 8.09 0.73 22.13
N VAL A 132 7.89 0.01 21.03
CA VAL A 132 8.75 -1.10 20.61
C VAL A 132 9.24 -0.88 19.19
N MET A 133 10.56 -0.97 19.00
CA MET A 133 11.17 -0.96 17.68
C MET A 133 11.88 -2.29 17.44
N ILE A 134 11.68 -2.88 16.26
CA ILE A 134 12.43 -4.04 15.77
C ILE A 134 13.20 -3.59 14.54
N ALA A 135 14.51 -3.50 14.67
CA ALA A 135 15.43 -3.00 13.65
C ALA A 135 16.31 -4.12 13.12
N ASN A 136 16.13 -4.50 11.86
CA ASN A 136 16.97 -5.50 11.20
C ASN A 136 17.27 -5.08 9.74
N PRO A 137 18.46 -4.52 9.46
CA PRO A 137 18.86 -4.13 8.10
C PRO A 137 18.89 -5.26 7.07
N ASN A 138 18.98 -6.51 7.49
CA ASN A 138 18.93 -7.67 6.60
C ASN A 138 17.50 -7.97 6.11
N GLY A 139 16.50 -7.50 6.85
CA GLY A 139 15.08 -7.60 6.55
C GLY A 139 14.26 -8.31 7.63
N ILE A 140 12.95 -8.14 7.54
CA ILE A 140 11.98 -8.66 8.51
C ILE A 140 10.85 -9.35 7.75
N THR A 141 10.39 -10.48 8.24
CA THR A 141 9.15 -11.13 7.84
C THR A 141 8.17 -11.06 9.01
N CYS A 142 6.96 -10.55 8.80
CA CYS A 142 5.85 -10.66 9.74
C CYS A 142 4.76 -11.53 9.11
N ASP A 143 4.51 -12.71 9.67
CA ASP A 143 3.47 -13.64 9.22
C ASP A 143 2.60 -14.08 10.39
N GLY A 144 1.66 -13.22 10.78
CA GLY A 144 0.81 -13.40 11.97
C GLY A 144 1.35 -12.68 13.21
N CYS A 145 2.28 -11.74 13.05
CA CYS A 145 2.81 -10.98 14.17
C CYS A 145 1.81 -9.97 14.74
N GLY A 146 2.04 -9.55 15.98
CA GLY A 146 1.30 -8.45 16.60
C GLY A 146 1.85 -8.10 17.97
N PHE A 147 1.23 -7.13 18.65
CA PHE A 147 1.81 -6.54 19.86
C PHE A 147 0.81 -6.50 21.02
N ILE A 148 1.31 -6.68 22.24
CA ILE A 148 0.53 -6.61 23.48
C ILE A 148 1.17 -5.56 24.39
N ASN A 149 0.36 -4.70 25.00
CA ASN A 149 0.79 -3.63 25.90
C ASN A 149 1.89 -2.72 25.29
N THR A 150 1.75 -2.42 24.00
CA THR A 150 2.67 -1.58 23.23
C THR A 150 1.92 -0.35 22.73
N SER A 151 2.45 0.85 22.98
CA SER A 151 1.82 2.11 22.50
C SER A 151 2.01 2.28 21.00
N SER A 152 3.25 2.23 20.55
CA SER A 152 3.62 2.29 19.12
C SER A 152 4.61 1.17 18.81
N ALA A 153 4.44 0.54 17.65
CA ALA A 153 5.37 -0.48 17.17
C ALA A 153 5.97 -0.08 15.81
N THR A 154 7.30 -0.13 15.73
CA THR A 154 8.06 0.16 14.50
C THR A 154 8.77 -1.09 14.02
N LEU A 155 8.46 -1.52 12.80
CA LEU A 155 9.26 -2.52 12.07
C LEU A 155 10.17 -1.78 11.10
N THR A 156 11.48 -1.95 11.22
CA THR A 156 12.42 -1.21 10.37
C THR A 156 13.60 -2.02 9.87
N THR A 157 14.04 -1.71 8.65
CA THR A 157 15.36 -2.13 8.14
C THR A 157 16.40 -1.02 8.25
N GLY A 158 16.04 0.08 8.92
CA GLY A 158 16.95 1.16 9.25
C GLY A 158 17.83 0.82 10.44
N LYS A 159 19.06 1.33 10.42
CA LYS A 159 19.97 1.27 11.56
C LYS A 159 19.73 2.46 12.50
N PRO A 160 19.43 2.25 13.79
CA PRO A 160 19.37 3.30 14.80
C PRO A 160 20.67 4.12 14.87
N GLN A 161 20.55 5.44 14.88
CA GLN A 161 21.63 6.38 15.13
C GLN A 161 21.32 7.13 16.43
N PHE A 162 22.27 7.16 17.35
CA PHE A 162 22.12 7.82 18.64
C PHE A 162 22.99 9.06 18.72
N ASP A 163 22.50 10.09 19.41
CA ASP A 163 23.30 11.26 19.72
C ASP A 163 24.32 10.97 20.85
N LYS A 164 25.10 12.00 21.22
CA LYS A 164 26.13 11.87 22.28
C LYS A 164 25.53 11.62 23.67
N GLN A 165 24.25 11.91 23.87
CA GLN A 165 23.50 11.73 25.11
C GLN A 165 22.77 10.38 25.15
N GLY A 166 22.81 9.61 24.05
CA GLY A 166 22.16 8.31 23.89
C GLY A 166 20.70 8.39 23.47
N ALA A 167 20.16 9.56 23.12
CA ALA A 167 18.82 9.66 22.54
C ALA A 167 18.84 9.17 21.08
N LEU A 168 17.72 8.65 20.60
CA LEU A 168 17.57 8.21 19.21
C LEU A 168 17.48 9.44 18.30
N GLU A 169 18.55 9.74 17.58
CA GLU A 169 18.66 10.89 16.68
C GLU A 169 18.01 10.60 15.32
N ALA A 170 18.28 9.41 14.76
CA ALA A 170 17.81 9.07 13.43
C ALA A 170 17.69 7.56 13.18
N LEU A 171 16.99 7.20 12.11
CA LEU A 171 17.08 5.89 11.46
C LEU A 171 17.69 6.03 10.06
N GLU A 172 18.73 5.24 9.77
CA GLU A 172 19.32 5.16 8.43
C GLU A 172 18.91 3.89 7.70
N VAL A 173 18.03 4.03 6.72
CA VAL A 173 17.57 2.97 5.84
C VAL A 173 18.39 2.98 4.55
N LYS A 174 19.29 2.00 4.38
CA LYS A 174 20.09 1.83 3.15
C LYS A 174 19.71 0.60 2.33
N LYS A 175 19.18 -0.44 2.98
CA LYS A 175 18.82 -1.73 2.37
C LYS A 175 17.73 -2.43 3.18
N GLY A 176 17.44 -3.67 2.79
CA GLY A 176 16.52 -4.55 3.50
C GLY A 176 15.07 -4.38 3.03
N GLN A 177 14.35 -5.50 3.05
CA GLN A 177 12.93 -5.57 2.72
C GLN A 177 12.14 -6.08 3.91
N ILE A 178 10.96 -5.50 4.13
CA ILE A 178 9.96 -6.05 5.05
C ILE A 178 8.93 -6.85 4.25
N MET A 179 8.64 -8.07 4.66
CA MET A 179 7.60 -8.90 4.06
C MET A 179 6.48 -9.11 5.07
N ILE A 180 5.26 -8.76 4.69
CA ILE A 180 4.05 -9.14 5.41
C ILE A 180 3.50 -10.40 4.77
N GLY A 181 3.62 -11.53 5.45
CA GLY A 181 3.16 -12.85 5.02
C GLY A 181 1.64 -12.96 4.94
N GLY A 182 1.16 -14.12 4.50
CA GLY A 182 -0.26 -14.36 4.26
C GLY A 182 -1.15 -14.25 5.51
N LYS A 183 -0.62 -14.51 6.70
CA LYS A 183 -1.33 -14.35 7.98
C LYS A 183 -1.41 -12.88 8.42
N GLY A 184 -0.64 -11.99 7.79
CA GLY A 184 -0.74 -10.56 8.00
C GLY A 184 -0.06 -10.03 9.27
N LEU A 185 -0.39 -8.78 9.61
CA LEU A 185 0.03 -8.08 10.83
C LEU A 185 -1.20 -7.60 11.58
N ASP A 186 -1.30 -7.94 12.88
CA ASP A 186 -2.37 -7.47 13.77
C ASP A 186 -1.85 -6.48 14.82
N GLY A 187 -2.07 -5.19 14.54
CA GLY A 187 -1.73 -4.05 15.38
C GLY A 187 -2.95 -3.27 15.88
N LYS A 188 -4.13 -3.90 15.98
CA LYS A 188 -5.37 -3.23 16.45
C LYS A 188 -5.31 -2.77 17.91
N THR A 189 -4.45 -3.39 18.71
CA THR A 189 -4.20 -3.09 20.12
C THR A 189 -3.09 -2.05 20.33
N THR A 190 -2.51 -1.55 19.23
CA THR A 190 -1.41 -0.58 19.23
C THR A 190 -1.92 0.72 18.62
N ASP A 191 -1.52 1.86 19.18
CA ASP A 191 -1.97 3.17 18.71
C ASP A 191 -1.39 3.50 17.33
N TYR A 192 -0.12 3.14 17.09
CA TYR A 192 0.60 3.37 15.85
C TYR A 192 1.42 2.14 15.40
N ILE A 193 1.37 1.85 14.10
CA ILE A 193 2.25 0.91 13.41
C ILE A 193 3.04 1.68 12.35
N ASP A 194 4.36 1.69 12.48
CA ASP A 194 5.29 2.28 11.52
C ASP A 194 6.08 1.18 10.80
N ILE A 195 6.06 1.21 9.47
CA ILE A 195 6.89 0.33 8.62
C ILE A 195 7.90 1.20 7.88
N ILE A 196 9.15 1.11 8.29
CA ILE A 196 10.25 1.97 7.81
C ILE A 196 11.33 1.10 7.16
N SER A 197 11.34 0.98 5.85
CA SER A 197 12.23 0.06 5.15
C SER A 197 12.61 0.55 3.77
N ARG A 198 13.58 -0.11 3.12
CA ARG A 198 13.87 0.27 1.72
C ARG A 198 12.74 -0.12 0.79
N ALA A 199 12.18 -1.32 0.98
CA ALA A 199 11.00 -1.78 0.28
C ALA A 199 10.14 -2.68 1.20
N THR A 200 8.83 -2.76 0.91
CA THR A 200 7.91 -3.70 1.57
C THR A 200 7.11 -4.50 0.55
N GLU A 201 6.96 -5.81 0.78
CA GLU A 201 5.96 -6.64 0.09
C GLU A 201 4.83 -7.04 1.05
N LEU A 202 3.58 -6.94 0.58
CA LEU A 202 2.38 -7.32 1.35
C LEU A 202 1.66 -8.47 0.67
N ASN A 203 1.81 -9.67 1.23
CA ASN A 203 1.09 -10.89 0.85
C ASN A 203 -0.19 -11.10 1.67
N GLY A 204 -0.30 -10.44 2.83
CA GLY A 204 -1.47 -10.49 3.71
C GLY A 204 -1.89 -9.11 4.22
N LYS A 205 -2.93 -9.11 5.06
CA LYS A 205 -3.56 -7.87 5.55
C LYS A 205 -2.77 -7.26 6.70
N ILE A 206 -2.72 -5.94 6.74
CA ILE A 206 -2.31 -5.18 7.93
C ILE A 206 -3.57 -4.58 8.56
N GLN A 207 -3.77 -4.84 9.85
CA GLN A 207 -4.81 -4.21 10.65
C GLN A 207 -4.16 -3.32 11.71
N ALA A 208 -4.49 -2.04 11.76
CA ALA A 208 -3.87 -1.08 12.69
C ALA A 208 -4.84 0.05 13.09
N ASN A 209 -4.54 0.79 14.15
CA ASN A 209 -5.23 2.07 14.39
C ASN A 209 -4.67 3.14 13.46
N ASN A 210 -3.40 3.51 13.61
CA ASN A 210 -2.73 4.42 12.67
C ASN A 210 -1.59 3.66 11.98
N LEU A 211 -1.55 3.69 10.65
CA LEU A 211 -0.56 2.98 9.85
C LEU A 211 0.26 3.96 9.02
N SER A 212 1.58 3.89 9.14
CA SER A 212 2.52 4.71 8.38
C SER A 212 3.55 3.85 7.68
N PHE A 213 3.83 4.17 6.41
CA PHE A 213 4.93 3.63 5.65
C PHE A 213 5.91 4.76 5.31
N THR A 214 7.20 4.56 5.60
CA THR A 214 8.29 5.40 5.08
C THR A 214 9.26 4.50 4.33
N GLN A 215 9.32 4.64 3.01
CA GLN A 215 9.96 3.70 2.10
C GLN A 215 11.03 4.36 1.22
N GLY A 216 12.03 3.57 0.84
CA GLY A 216 13.19 4.00 0.07
C GLY A 216 14.44 4.18 0.94
N ALA A 217 15.56 4.51 0.30
CA ALA A 217 16.81 4.83 0.99
C ALA A 217 16.73 6.22 1.66
N ASN A 218 16.60 6.24 2.99
CA ASN A 218 16.30 7.44 3.76
C ASN A 218 17.10 7.54 5.06
N ARG A 219 17.43 8.76 5.46
CA ARG A 219 17.67 9.13 6.85
C ARG A 219 16.40 9.78 7.39
N ILE A 220 15.80 9.17 8.38
CA ILE A 220 14.64 9.70 9.11
C ILE A 220 15.18 10.34 10.38
N ASP A 221 15.05 11.66 10.49
CA ASP A 221 15.55 12.42 11.62
C ASP A 221 14.41 12.70 12.61
N PHE A 222 14.60 12.32 13.87
CA PHE A 222 13.56 12.45 14.89
C PHE A 222 13.56 13.81 15.59
N ASN A 223 14.63 14.61 15.45
CA ASN A 223 14.70 15.94 16.06
C ASN A 223 13.89 16.97 15.27
N ASP A 224 13.99 16.93 13.93
CA ASP A 224 13.26 17.84 13.04
C ASP A 224 12.04 17.18 12.35
N GLY A 225 11.87 15.87 12.51
CA GLY A 225 10.77 15.11 11.92
C GLY A 225 10.86 14.96 10.40
N THR A 226 12.05 15.14 9.81
CA THR A 226 12.25 15.12 8.36
C THR A 226 12.68 13.76 7.81
N VAL A 227 12.37 13.54 6.53
CA VAL A 227 12.84 12.37 5.78
C VAL A 227 13.77 12.89 4.68
N LYS A 228 15.07 12.63 4.82
CA LYS A 228 16.12 13.04 3.89
C LYS A 228 16.57 11.82 3.07
N LYS A 229 16.59 11.95 1.75
CA LYS A 229 17.07 10.88 0.87
C LYS A 229 18.56 10.64 1.10
N ILE A 230 18.98 9.38 1.15
CA ILE A 230 20.39 8.98 1.21
C ILE A 230 20.68 7.93 0.12
N THR A 231 21.96 7.61 -0.09
CA THR A 231 22.35 6.56 -1.02
C THR A 231 22.02 5.18 -0.44
N GLY A 232 21.27 4.38 -1.20
CA GLY A 232 20.98 2.99 -0.84
C GLY A 232 22.09 2.02 -1.25
N GLU A 233 22.14 0.84 -0.60
CA GLU A 233 23.09 -0.24 -0.86
C GLU A 233 22.48 -1.36 -1.73
N GLY A 234 23.21 -1.85 -2.72
CA GLY A 234 22.75 -2.91 -3.61
C GLY A 234 21.75 -2.44 -4.67
N ALA A 235 21.12 -3.40 -5.36
CA ALA A 235 20.23 -3.12 -6.48
C ALA A 235 19.01 -2.29 -6.04
N LYS A 236 18.70 -1.28 -6.85
CA LYS A 236 17.53 -0.43 -6.64
C LYS A 236 16.24 -1.24 -6.83
N PRO A 237 15.31 -1.25 -5.86
CA PRO A 237 14.02 -1.93 -6.02
C PRO A 237 13.21 -1.34 -7.18
N GLN A 238 12.40 -2.17 -7.83
CA GLN A 238 11.40 -1.68 -8.79
C GLN A 238 10.21 -1.04 -8.08
N LEU A 239 9.79 -1.62 -6.96
CA LEU A 239 8.67 -1.16 -6.14
C LEU A 239 9.11 -0.94 -4.69
N ALA A 240 8.71 0.18 -4.12
CA ALA A 240 8.92 0.54 -2.72
C ALA A 240 7.86 -0.14 -1.84
N VAL A 241 6.64 -0.28 -2.36
CA VAL A 241 5.59 -1.11 -1.77
C VAL A 241 4.94 -1.93 -2.88
N ASP A 242 4.83 -3.23 -2.66
CA ASP A 242 4.12 -4.14 -3.56
C ASP A 242 3.07 -4.95 -2.78
N THR A 243 1.81 -4.59 -2.94
CA THR A 243 0.69 -5.35 -2.40
C THR A 243 0.24 -6.41 -3.42
N LYS A 244 0.28 -7.68 -3.01
CA LYS A 244 -0.24 -8.80 -3.80
C LYS A 244 -1.75 -8.94 -3.61
N ALA A 245 -2.37 -9.89 -4.33
CA ALA A 245 -3.82 -10.03 -4.42
C ALA A 245 -4.56 -10.23 -3.08
N LEU A 246 -3.92 -10.82 -2.07
CA LEU A 246 -4.50 -11.05 -0.74
C LEU A 246 -4.05 -10.00 0.30
N GLY A 247 -3.14 -9.12 -0.10
CA GLY A 247 -2.61 -8.06 0.74
C GLY A 247 -3.55 -6.86 0.81
N GLY A 248 -3.40 -6.04 1.85
CA GLY A 248 -4.16 -4.80 1.99
C GLY A 248 -3.89 -4.10 3.31
N MET A 249 -4.26 -2.83 3.38
CA MET A 249 -4.06 -1.97 4.54
C MET A 249 -5.42 -1.53 5.09
N TYR A 250 -5.69 -1.84 6.36
CA TYR A 250 -6.96 -1.55 7.01
C TYR A 250 -6.69 -0.85 8.34
N ALA A 251 -6.96 0.45 8.39
CA ALA A 251 -6.66 1.25 9.57
C ALA A 251 -7.69 2.34 9.84
N ASN A 252 -7.51 3.10 10.92
CA ASN A 252 -8.26 4.34 11.17
C ASN A 252 -7.64 5.53 10.43
N LYS A 253 -6.33 5.47 10.14
CA LYS A 253 -5.59 6.43 9.30
C LYS A 253 -4.46 5.70 8.56
N ILE A 254 -4.23 6.05 7.29
CA ILE A 254 -3.14 5.49 6.47
C ILE A 254 -2.26 6.62 5.91
N ARG A 255 -0.94 6.51 6.11
CA ARG A 255 0.06 7.37 5.48
C ARG A 255 1.11 6.51 4.77
N LEU A 256 1.50 6.92 3.56
CA LEU A 256 2.62 6.30 2.84
C LEU A 256 3.50 7.38 2.22
N VAL A 257 4.79 7.28 2.46
CA VAL A 257 5.82 8.11 1.82
C VAL A 257 6.86 7.20 1.19
N ALA A 258 7.00 7.26 -0.12
CA ALA A 258 8.02 6.54 -0.89
C ALA A 258 8.90 7.57 -1.61
N THR A 259 10.16 7.68 -1.17
CA THR A 259 11.03 8.80 -1.55
C THR A 259 11.98 8.48 -2.70
N GLU A 260 12.33 7.21 -2.91
CA GLU A 260 13.39 6.81 -3.83
C GLU A 260 12.96 7.07 -5.29
N ASP A 261 13.65 7.99 -5.96
CA ASP A 261 13.29 8.54 -7.26
C ASP A 261 12.99 7.46 -8.31
N GLY A 262 11.78 7.45 -8.89
CA GLY A 262 11.41 6.51 -9.95
C GLY A 262 11.13 5.08 -9.47
N VAL A 263 11.30 4.77 -8.18
CA VAL A 263 10.80 3.51 -7.61
C VAL A 263 9.28 3.61 -7.50
N GLY A 264 8.58 2.60 -8.03
CA GLY A 264 7.13 2.60 -8.09
C GLY A 264 6.46 2.13 -6.79
N VAL A 265 5.14 2.18 -6.77
CA VAL A 265 4.30 1.62 -5.71
C VAL A 265 3.11 0.90 -6.36
N ASN A 266 2.81 -0.32 -5.93
CA ASN A 266 1.61 -1.06 -6.32
C ASN A 266 0.78 -1.37 -5.08
N LEU A 267 -0.44 -0.85 -5.03
CA LEU A 267 -1.38 -1.04 -3.91
C LEU A 267 -2.64 -1.75 -4.40
N LYS A 268 -3.24 -2.59 -3.55
CA LYS A 268 -4.49 -3.33 -3.87
C LYS A 268 -5.68 -2.80 -3.11
N ASP A 269 -5.75 -3.01 -1.80
CA ASP A 269 -6.87 -2.54 -0.99
C ASP A 269 -6.38 -1.64 0.14
N LEU A 270 -6.94 -0.43 0.21
CA LEU A 270 -6.72 0.53 1.28
C LEU A 270 -8.06 0.90 1.91
N THR A 271 -8.17 0.78 3.23
CA THR A 271 -9.37 1.20 3.95
C THR A 271 -8.98 2.00 5.19
N SER A 272 -9.48 3.23 5.26
CA SER A 272 -9.41 4.09 6.44
C SER A 272 -10.81 4.27 7.02
N ASN A 273 -11.02 3.84 8.27
CA ASN A 273 -12.34 3.79 8.92
C ASN A 273 -12.71 5.07 9.67
N GLN A 274 -11.74 5.93 10.01
CA GLN A 274 -11.99 7.13 10.83
C GLN A 274 -11.44 8.43 10.23
N ARG A 275 -10.31 8.38 9.51
CA ARG A 275 -9.58 9.55 9.02
C ARG A 275 -9.21 9.42 7.54
N ASP A 276 -8.16 10.12 7.14
CA ASP A 276 -7.71 10.26 5.77
C ASP A 276 -6.82 9.10 5.33
N ILE A 277 -6.62 9.02 4.01
CA ILE A 277 -5.53 8.28 3.38
C ILE A 277 -4.64 9.30 2.69
N THR A 278 -3.34 9.31 3.01
CA THR A 278 -2.36 10.20 2.39
C THR A 278 -1.20 9.41 1.80
N LEU A 279 -0.98 9.56 0.49
CA LEU A 279 0.05 8.86 -0.28
C LEU A 279 0.97 9.87 -0.97
N ASN A 280 2.27 9.79 -0.73
CA ASN A 280 3.29 10.60 -1.39
C ASN A 280 4.36 9.69 -1.99
N VAL A 281 4.43 9.65 -3.32
CA VAL A 281 5.25 8.69 -4.06
C VAL A 281 6.11 9.43 -5.09
N ASN A 282 7.42 9.38 -4.94
CA ASN A 282 8.34 10.00 -5.90
C ASN A 282 8.59 9.12 -7.14
N GLY A 283 7.53 8.51 -7.66
CA GLY A 283 7.56 7.52 -8.73
C GLY A 283 6.17 7.27 -9.31
N LYS A 284 6.02 6.15 -10.02
CA LYS A 284 4.74 5.69 -10.56
C LYS A 284 3.94 4.95 -9.48
N ILE A 285 2.64 5.19 -9.38
CA ILE A 285 1.74 4.44 -8.51
C ILE A 285 0.67 3.70 -9.34
N GLU A 286 0.53 2.41 -9.07
CA GLU A 286 -0.57 1.55 -9.50
C GLU A 286 -1.56 1.43 -8.33
N LEU A 287 -2.73 2.04 -8.46
CA LEU A 287 -3.74 2.06 -7.41
C LEU A 287 -4.83 1.01 -7.62
N GLY A 288 -5.09 0.25 -6.57
CA GLY A 288 -6.29 -0.56 -6.40
C GLY A 288 -7.39 0.17 -5.64
N ASN A 289 -8.32 -0.60 -5.04
CA ASN A 289 -9.44 -0.02 -4.32
C ASN A 289 -8.98 0.77 -3.10
N ALA A 290 -9.61 1.92 -2.89
CA ALA A 290 -9.38 2.74 -1.72
C ALA A 290 -10.69 3.31 -1.17
N LYS A 291 -10.84 3.25 0.16
CA LYS A 291 -11.93 3.91 0.89
C LYS A 291 -11.35 4.74 2.03
N ALA A 292 -11.52 6.06 1.95
CA ALA A 292 -11.16 6.98 3.02
C ALA A 292 -12.41 7.49 3.74
N LYS A 293 -12.40 7.47 5.08
CA LYS A 293 -13.49 8.02 5.89
C LYS A 293 -13.58 9.53 5.78
N THR A 294 -12.45 10.21 5.57
CA THR A 294 -12.43 11.66 5.34
C THR A 294 -11.88 11.95 3.95
N ASP A 295 -10.66 12.45 3.85
CA ASP A 295 -10.04 12.85 2.60
C ASP A 295 -9.14 11.75 2.03
N PHE A 296 -9.01 11.69 0.70
CA PHE A 296 -8.00 10.89 0.01
C PHE A 296 -7.03 11.81 -0.73
N ASN A 297 -5.78 11.82 -0.31
CA ASN A 297 -4.73 12.69 -0.84
C ASN A 297 -3.63 11.84 -1.47
N LEU A 298 -3.36 12.07 -2.76
CA LEU A 298 -2.30 11.40 -3.51
C LEU A 298 -1.42 12.44 -4.19
N SER A 299 -0.10 12.30 -4.00
CA SER A 299 0.92 12.96 -4.80
C SER A 299 1.85 11.88 -5.40
N ALA A 300 1.98 11.87 -6.72
CA ALA A 300 2.86 10.94 -7.44
C ALA A 300 3.46 11.57 -8.71
N ARG A 301 4.44 10.91 -9.35
CA ARG A 301 4.87 11.33 -10.70
C ARG A 301 3.84 10.91 -11.74
N GLU A 302 3.43 9.64 -11.69
CA GLU A 302 2.42 9.07 -12.58
C GLU A 302 1.47 8.21 -11.76
N THR A 303 0.16 8.32 -12.02
CA THR A 303 -0.87 7.53 -11.36
C THR A 303 -1.64 6.72 -12.39
N HIS A 304 -1.76 5.41 -12.16
CA HIS A 304 -2.61 4.52 -12.94
C HIS A 304 -3.71 3.91 -12.05
N ILE A 305 -4.94 3.96 -12.55
CA ILE A 305 -6.11 3.34 -11.92
C ILE A 305 -6.73 2.42 -12.96
N ALA A 306 -6.63 1.11 -12.72
CA ALA A 306 -7.11 0.09 -13.65
C ALA A 306 -8.65 0.04 -13.73
N PRO A 307 -9.23 -0.61 -14.76
CA PRO A 307 -10.67 -0.81 -14.84
C PRO A 307 -11.25 -1.53 -13.62
N ASN A 308 -12.49 -1.18 -13.27
CA ASN A 308 -13.25 -1.73 -12.12
C ASN A 308 -12.67 -1.42 -10.72
N ILE A 309 -11.60 -0.63 -10.62
CA ILE A 309 -11.11 -0.11 -9.34
C ILE A 309 -12.02 1.00 -8.83
N LYS A 310 -12.26 1.04 -7.51
CA LYS A 310 -13.05 2.08 -6.84
C LYS A 310 -12.20 2.83 -5.82
N ILE A 311 -12.09 4.14 -5.99
CA ILE A 311 -11.49 5.07 -5.03
C ILE A 311 -12.60 5.97 -4.51
N GLN A 312 -12.82 5.97 -3.20
CA GLN A 312 -13.90 6.69 -2.54
C GLN A 312 -13.38 7.44 -1.32
N ALA A 313 -13.80 8.70 -1.17
CA ALA A 313 -13.58 9.49 0.03
C ALA A 313 -14.92 10.11 0.44
N GLU A 314 -15.28 10.08 1.72
CA GLU A 314 -16.55 10.71 2.18
C GLU A 314 -16.47 12.24 2.18
N ARG A 315 -15.26 12.81 2.13
CA ARG A 315 -15.02 14.24 1.94
C ARG A 315 -14.30 14.49 0.62
N ASP A 316 -13.08 15.00 0.65
CA ASP A 316 -12.40 15.52 -0.52
C ASP A 316 -11.43 14.51 -1.12
N ILE A 317 -11.21 14.60 -2.43
CA ILE A 317 -10.14 13.87 -3.13
C ILE A 317 -9.17 14.86 -3.75
N THR A 318 -7.88 14.69 -3.49
CA THR A 318 -6.80 15.36 -4.22
C THR A 318 -5.93 14.32 -4.91
N LEU A 319 -5.88 14.36 -6.25
CA LEU A 319 -4.97 13.57 -7.08
C LEU A 319 -3.98 14.53 -7.73
N ALA A 320 -2.75 14.57 -7.25
CA ALA A 320 -1.66 15.34 -7.83
C ALA A 320 -0.66 14.42 -8.52
N SER A 321 -0.58 14.49 -9.84
CA SER A 321 0.39 13.72 -10.62
C SER A 321 0.72 14.41 -11.93
N THR A 322 1.96 14.30 -12.41
CA THR A 322 2.30 14.81 -13.75
C THR A 322 1.40 14.17 -14.81
N LYS A 323 1.14 12.87 -14.68
CA LYS A 323 0.17 12.14 -15.51
C LYS A 323 -0.79 11.33 -14.66
N LEU A 324 -2.08 11.42 -14.96
CA LEU A 324 -3.13 10.54 -14.44
C LEU A 324 -3.74 9.73 -15.59
N ASP A 325 -3.73 8.40 -15.47
CA ASP A 325 -4.48 7.48 -16.32
C ASP A 325 -5.54 6.76 -15.47
N ASN A 326 -6.77 7.27 -15.51
CA ASN A 326 -7.91 6.70 -14.83
C ASN A 326 -8.76 5.87 -15.80
N LYS A 327 -8.97 4.60 -15.45
CA LYS A 327 -9.93 3.69 -16.08
C LYS A 327 -10.97 3.14 -15.10
N GLY A 328 -10.86 3.55 -13.84
CA GLY A 328 -11.73 3.14 -12.73
C GLY A 328 -12.68 4.26 -12.29
N ASN A 329 -13.27 4.08 -11.12
CA ASN A 329 -14.25 5.00 -10.54
C ASN A 329 -13.63 5.73 -9.34
N VAL A 330 -13.49 7.04 -9.45
CA VAL A 330 -13.03 7.92 -8.38
C VAL A 330 -14.19 8.83 -7.98
N THR A 331 -14.63 8.74 -6.73
CA THR A 331 -15.77 9.51 -6.21
C THR A 331 -15.42 10.23 -4.91
N ALA A 332 -15.55 11.56 -4.89
CA ALA A 332 -15.44 12.40 -3.71
C ALA A 332 -16.84 12.77 -3.18
N GLY A 333 -17.04 12.63 -1.86
CA GLY A 333 -18.27 13.03 -1.18
C GLY A 333 -18.45 14.55 -1.05
N ARG A 334 -17.40 15.33 -1.30
CA ARG A 334 -17.41 16.79 -1.40
C ARG A 334 -16.69 17.22 -2.67
N ASP A 335 -15.50 17.81 -2.55
CA ASP A 335 -14.78 18.39 -3.68
C ASP A 335 -13.72 17.43 -4.24
N MET A 336 -13.36 17.61 -5.52
CA MET A 336 -12.25 16.90 -6.15
C MET A 336 -11.26 17.86 -6.80
N ARG A 337 -9.97 17.67 -6.51
CA ARG A 337 -8.86 18.38 -7.15
C ARG A 337 -8.01 17.37 -7.91
N VAL A 338 -7.93 17.53 -9.23
CA VAL A 338 -7.07 16.74 -10.11
C VAL A 338 -6.02 17.68 -10.69
N PHE A 339 -4.79 17.51 -10.22
CA PHE A 339 -3.63 18.29 -10.65
C PHE A 339 -2.74 17.44 -11.55
N GLY A 340 -2.48 17.90 -12.77
CA GLY A 340 -1.54 17.25 -13.68
C GLY A 340 -1.39 17.89 -15.05
N ASP A 341 -0.28 17.57 -15.72
CA ASP A 341 -0.05 17.97 -17.11
C ASP A 341 -0.90 17.17 -18.08
N THR A 342 -1.15 15.89 -17.79
CA THR A 342 -1.99 15.04 -18.63
C THR A 342 -2.96 14.26 -17.76
N VAL A 343 -4.24 14.45 -17.99
CA VAL A 343 -5.33 13.71 -17.32
C VAL A 343 -6.08 12.92 -18.38
N ARG A 344 -6.01 11.59 -18.28
CA ARG A 344 -6.77 10.66 -19.12
C ARG A 344 -7.80 9.97 -18.26
N ASN A 345 -9.07 10.12 -18.62
CA ASN A 345 -10.20 9.38 -18.06
C ASN A 345 -10.78 8.55 -19.20
N THR A 346 -10.51 7.24 -19.22
CA THR A 346 -10.77 6.41 -20.41
C THR A 346 -11.45 5.08 -20.09
N GLY A 347 -12.50 4.77 -20.85
CA GLY A 347 -13.22 3.50 -20.78
C GLY A 347 -14.61 3.60 -20.15
N ASP A 348 -15.49 2.66 -20.50
CA ASP A 348 -16.94 2.72 -20.23
C ASP A 348 -17.32 2.87 -18.75
N LYS A 349 -16.43 2.49 -17.83
CA LYS A 349 -16.64 2.57 -16.38
C LYS A 349 -15.76 3.63 -15.70
N ALA A 350 -14.96 4.35 -16.49
CA ALA A 350 -14.08 5.37 -15.97
C ALA A 350 -14.92 6.59 -15.55
N LEU A 351 -14.80 6.94 -14.28
CA LEU A 351 -15.55 8.01 -13.65
C LEU A 351 -14.61 8.86 -12.79
N LEU A 352 -14.66 10.17 -13.00
CA LEU A 352 -14.27 11.16 -12.00
C LEU A 352 -15.54 11.85 -11.54
N GLN A 353 -15.89 11.74 -10.26
CA GLN A 353 -17.09 12.34 -9.69
C GLN A 353 -16.77 13.12 -8.41
N ALA A 354 -17.24 14.37 -8.33
CA ALA A 354 -17.32 15.11 -7.07
C ALA A 354 -18.80 15.39 -6.74
N ASN A 355 -19.16 15.40 -5.46
CA ASN A 355 -20.50 15.79 -5.07
C ASN A 355 -20.71 17.32 -5.18
N ASN A 356 -19.68 18.08 -4.85
CA ASN A 356 -19.67 19.53 -4.88
C ASN A 356 -18.88 19.99 -6.11
N ASN A 357 -17.68 20.54 -5.94
CA ASN A 357 -16.92 21.14 -7.03
C ASN A 357 -15.78 20.23 -7.50
N MET A 358 -15.37 20.40 -8.76
CA MET A 358 -14.22 19.71 -9.33
C MET A 358 -13.31 20.67 -10.07
N TRP A 359 -12.00 20.56 -9.85
CA TRP A 359 -10.97 21.26 -10.60
C TRP A 359 -10.05 20.26 -11.29
N ILE A 360 -9.87 20.40 -12.61
CA ILE A 360 -8.89 19.67 -13.41
C ILE A 360 -7.95 20.70 -14.03
N GLN A 361 -6.71 20.77 -13.54
CA GLN A 361 -5.73 21.80 -13.92
C GLN A 361 -4.29 21.30 -13.66
N LYS A 362 -3.25 22.06 -14.02
CA LYS A 362 -1.86 21.61 -13.81
C LYS A 362 -1.47 21.55 -12.34
N ASP A 363 -1.84 22.57 -11.58
CA ASP A 363 -1.39 22.82 -10.21
C ASP A 363 -2.39 23.67 -9.43
N ALA A 364 -2.13 23.94 -8.16
CA ALA A 364 -3.02 24.70 -7.28
C ALA A 364 -3.18 26.18 -7.71
N GLN A 365 -2.24 26.73 -8.47
CA GLN A 365 -2.26 28.11 -8.98
C GLN A 365 -3.24 28.28 -10.14
N GLY A 366 -3.76 27.19 -10.71
CA GLY A 366 -4.70 27.24 -11.82
C GLY A 366 -4.03 27.32 -13.18
N ASN A 367 -2.76 26.92 -13.30
CA ASN A 367 -2.10 26.84 -14.59
C ASN A 367 -2.76 25.78 -15.49
N LYS A 368 -2.68 25.98 -16.80
CA LYS A 368 -3.17 25.01 -17.79
C LYS A 368 -2.30 23.75 -17.77
N GLY A 369 -2.94 22.58 -17.72
CA GLY A 369 -2.30 21.33 -18.13
C GLY A 369 -2.09 21.28 -19.64
N GLN A 370 -1.46 20.21 -20.14
CA GLN A 370 -1.30 19.98 -21.58
C GLN A 370 -2.52 19.32 -22.21
N LEU A 371 -3.07 18.29 -21.56
CA LEU A 371 -4.16 17.50 -22.09
C LEU A 371 -5.12 17.03 -21.00
N VAL A 372 -6.41 17.24 -21.24
CA VAL A 372 -7.49 16.50 -20.58
C VAL A 372 -8.19 15.69 -21.65
N GLU A 373 -8.14 14.36 -21.52
CA GLU A 373 -8.80 13.43 -22.42
C GLU A 373 -9.87 12.66 -21.64
N ASN A 374 -11.13 12.83 -22.04
CA ASN A 374 -12.25 12.07 -21.54
C ASN A 374 -12.79 11.18 -22.68
N ARG A 375 -12.45 9.88 -22.64
CA ARG A 375 -12.70 8.96 -23.75
C ARG A 375 -13.61 7.80 -23.38
N SER A 376 -14.82 7.81 -23.92
CA SER A 376 -15.93 6.92 -23.55
C SER A 376 -16.09 6.79 -22.04
N ALA A 377 -16.01 7.93 -21.35
CA ALA A 377 -15.92 8.00 -19.90
C ALA A 377 -16.69 9.22 -19.37
N THR A 378 -16.85 9.29 -18.05
CA THR A 378 -17.63 10.36 -17.40
C THR A 378 -16.76 11.19 -16.47
N ILE A 379 -16.84 12.51 -16.61
CA ILE A 379 -16.35 13.48 -15.63
C ILE A 379 -17.57 14.27 -15.17
N LYS A 380 -17.86 14.29 -13.87
CA LYS A 380 -19.04 15.02 -13.40
C LYS A 380 -18.96 15.62 -12.00
N THR A 381 -19.72 16.68 -11.80
CA THR A 381 -20.12 17.15 -10.48
C THR A 381 -21.62 16.96 -10.26
N VAL A 382 -22.04 16.68 -9.03
CA VAL A 382 -23.46 16.48 -8.70
C VAL A 382 -24.16 17.82 -8.48
N ASN A 383 -23.62 18.69 -7.61
CA ASN A 383 -24.27 19.94 -7.21
C ASN A 383 -23.46 21.19 -7.56
N GLY A 384 -22.13 21.10 -7.54
CA GLY A 384 -21.23 22.26 -7.70
C GLY A 384 -20.64 22.37 -9.10
N ASP A 385 -19.64 23.24 -9.23
CA ASP A 385 -19.05 23.62 -10.52
C ASP A 385 -17.96 22.66 -10.99
N LEU A 386 -17.81 22.53 -12.31
CA LEU A 386 -16.69 21.84 -12.95
C LEU A 386 -15.75 22.85 -13.63
N VAL A 387 -14.50 22.89 -13.20
CA VAL A 387 -13.46 23.74 -13.78
C VAL A 387 -12.41 22.89 -14.47
N VAL A 388 -12.15 23.17 -15.75
CA VAL A 388 -11.12 22.49 -16.55
C VAL A 388 -10.18 23.53 -17.17
N ARG A 389 -8.88 23.45 -16.85
CA ARG A 389 -7.83 24.34 -17.39
C ARG A 389 -6.74 23.51 -18.06
N THR A 390 -6.70 23.55 -19.38
CA THR A 390 -5.81 22.69 -20.20
C THR A 390 -5.51 23.32 -21.55
N ASN A 391 -4.41 22.99 -22.21
CA ASN A 391 -4.17 23.42 -23.59
C ASN A 391 -5.16 22.71 -24.54
N ALA A 392 -5.33 21.40 -24.39
CA ALA A 392 -6.29 20.61 -25.15
C ALA A 392 -7.29 19.87 -24.26
N LEU A 393 -8.58 19.99 -24.57
CA LEU A 393 -9.65 19.17 -24.00
C LEU A 393 -10.28 18.32 -25.11
N ASN A 394 -10.13 17.00 -24.98
CA ASN A 394 -10.69 16.02 -25.91
C ASN A 394 -11.79 15.21 -25.22
N ASN A 395 -13.04 15.50 -25.53
CA ASN A 395 -14.21 14.73 -25.12
C ASN A 395 -14.68 13.87 -26.29
N ALA A 396 -14.36 12.58 -26.27
CA ALA A 396 -14.42 11.75 -27.46
C ALA A 396 -14.88 10.32 -27.20
N ARG A 397 -15.78 9.80 -28.01
CA ARG A 397 -16.15 8.39 -27.99
C ARG A 397 -15.11 7.52 -28.69
N SER A 398 -14.75 6.37 -28.12
CA SER A 398 -14.09 5.29 -28.85
C SER A 398 -15.14 4.49 -29.62
N ILE A 399 -15.10 4.53 -30.95
CA ILE A 399 -16.22 4.04 -31.75
C ILE A 399 -16.32 2.49 -31.71
N TYR A 400 -15.21 1.75 -31.65
CA TYR A 400 -15.20 0.28 -31.73
C TYR A 400 -14.08 -0.43 -30.96
N TYR A 401 -14.42 -1.57 -30.33
CA TYR A 401 -13.48 -2.64 -30.01
C TYR A 401 -14.10 -4.01 -30.31
N PHE A 402 -13.26 -5.00 -30.62
CA PHE A 402 -13.69 -6.38 -30.90
C PHE A 402 -13.70 -7.21 -29.62
N GLU A 403 -14.89 -7.61 -29.14
CA GLU A 403 -15.02 -8.52 -28.01
C GLU A 403 -15.07 -9.97 -28.53
N LYS A 404 -14.15 -10.83 -28.07
CA LYS A 404 -14.08 -12.24 -28.48
C LYS A 404 -15.22 -13.01 -27.81
N ARG A 405 -16.19 -13.49 -28.59
CA ARG A 405 -17.31 -14.31 -28.11
C ARG A 405 -16.94 -15.78 -28.23
N LYS A 406 -17.03 -16.52 -27.13
CA LYS A 406 -16.96 -17.98 -27.11
C LYS A 406 -18.37 -18.52 -27.15
N THR A 407 -18.79 -19.09 -28.28
CA THR A 407 -20.10 -19.75 -28.40
C THR A 407 -19.93 -21.25 -28.28
N ALA A 408 -20.71 -21.85 -27.37
CA ALA A 408 -20.78 -23.30 -27.27
C ALA A 408 -21.36 -23.89 -28.58
N PRO A 409 -20.91 -25.08 -28.99
CA PRO A 409 -21.52 -25.81 -30.09
C PRO A 409 -23.03 -26.02 -29.82
N ASN A 410 -23.90 -25.69 -30.78
CA ASN A 410 -25.33 -25.91 -30.66
C ASN A 410 -25.74 -27.19 -31.42
N PRO A 411 -26.22 -28.25 -30.74
CA PRO A 411 -26.62 -29.51 -31.37
C PRO A 411 -27.78 -29.38 -32.38
N ALA A 412 -28.54 -28.28 -32.33
CA ALA A 412 -29.61 -27.99 -33.27
C ALA A 412 -29.15 -27.31 -34.57
N ASP A 413 -27.85 -27.00 -34.71
CA ASP A 413 -27.28 -26.45 -35.94
C ASP A 413 -27.27 -27.54 -37.03
N LYS A 414 -27.80 -27.26 -38.23
CA LYS A 414 -27.96 -28.26 -39.31
C LYS A 414 -26.62 -28.85 -39.79
N ASN A 415 -25.51 -28.18 -39.48
CA ASN A 415 -24.15 -28.57 -39.81
C ASN A 415 -23.35 -29.07 -38.58
N PHE A 416 -24.04 -29.54 -37.53
CA PHE A 416 -23.40 -30.00 -36.30
C PHE A 416 -22.70 -31.36 -36.50
N ASN A 417 -21.36 -31.34 -36.50
CA ASN A 417 -20.53 -32.55 -36.51
C ASN A 417 -19.93 -32.76 -35.12
N ILE A 418 -20.25 -33.90 -34.48
CA ILE A 418 -19.75 -34.27 -33.15
C ILE A 418 -18.22 -34.42 -33.11
N LEU A 419 -17.60 -34.83 -34.22
CA LEU A 419 -16.14 -35.01 -34.31
C LEU A 419 -15.39 -33.69 -34.51
N GLU A 420 -16.08 -32.60 -34.89
CA GLU A 420 -15.52 -31.26 -35.14
C GLU A 420 -16.08 -30.18 -34.21
N ALA A 421 -16.71 -30.55 -33.10
CA ALA A 421 -17.36 -29.63 -32.16
C ALA A 421 -16.34 -28.76 -31.41
N GLN A 422 -15.81 -27.73 -32.08
CA GLN A 422 -14.96 -26.71 -31.49
C GLN A 422 -15.79 -25.48 -31.09
N TYR A 423 -15.35 -24.77 -30.04
CA TYR A 423 -15.90 -23.47 -29.72
C TYR A 423 -15.70 -22.51 -30.90
N LYS A 424 -16.79 -22.04 -31.50
CA LYS A 424 -16.73 -20.96 -32.50
C LYS A 424 -16.32 -19.66 -31.77
N TYR A 425 -15.31 -18.97 -32.29
CA TYR A 425 -14.88 -17.67 -31.81
C TYR A 425 -15.37 -16.58 -32.77
N GLY A 426 -16.38 -15.82 -32.36
CA GLY A 426 -16.85 -14.64 -33.10
C GLY A 426 -16.27 -13.35 -32.51
N HIS A 427 -16.35 -12.25 -33.27
CA HIS A 427 -16.06 -10.91 -32.76
C HIS A 427 -17.34 -10.09 -32.74
N ASN A 428 -17.73 -9.57 -31.58
CA ASN A 428 -18.77 -8.55 -31.51
C ASN A 428 -18.12 -7.18 -31.66
N LEU A 429 -18.67 -6.36 -32.56
CA LEU A 429 -18.34 -4.94 -32.64
C LEU A 429 -19.13 -4.24 -31.52
N LYS A 430 -18.45 -3.86 -30.43
CA LYS A 430 -19.10 -3.12 -29.36
C LYS A 430 -18.80 -1.64 -29.52
N SER A 431 -19.85 -0.84 -29.51
CA SER A 431 -19.71 0.61 -29.44
C SER A 431 -19.62 1.04 -27.98
N MET A 432 -18.61 1.82 -27.63
CA MET A 432 -18.41 2.29 -26.25
C MET A 432 -19.44 3.35 -25.90
N GLN A 433 -19.63 3.65 -24.61
CA GLN A 433 -20.53 4.74 -24.22
C GLN A 433 -20.00 6.08 -24.77
N PRO A 434 -20.87 7.05 -25.09
CA PRO A 434 -20.41 8.40 -25.38
C PRO A 434 -19.68 9.01 -24.18
N SER A 435 -18.73 9.90 -24.43
CA SER A 435 -18.08 10.63 -23.34
C SER A 435 -18.99 11.72 -22.79
N VAL A 436 -18.98 11.91 -21.48
CA VAL A 436 -19.84 12.87 -20.78
C VAL A 436 -19.02 13.76 -19.85
N LEU A 437 -19.12 15.08 -20.03
CA LEU A 437 -18.77 16.09 -19.04
C LEU A 437 -20.06 16.71 -18.54
N THR A 438 -20.38 16.56 -17.26
CA THR A 438 -21.57 17.18 -16.67
C THR A 438 -21.30 17.94 -15.39
N SER A 439 -22.10 18.95 -15.11
CA SER A 439 -22.05 19.68 -13.85
C SER A 439 -23.46 19.98 -13.35
N GLY A 440 -23.70 19.86 -12.05
CA GLY A 440 -24.91 20.39 -11.42
C GLY A 440 -24.93 21.91 -11.31
N GLY A 441 -23.74 22.53 -11.29
CA GLY A 441 -23.55 23.97 -11.34
C GLY A 441 -23.14 24.43 -12.73
N ASN A 442 -22.14 25.31 -12.76
CA ASN A 442 -21.53 25.83 -13.98
C ASN A 442 -20.38 24.95 -14.46
N ILE A 443 -20.10 24.98 -15.76
CA ILE A 443 -18.86 24.46 -16.33
C ILE A 443 -17.97 25.62 -16.77
N TYR A 444 -16.72 25.64 -16.32
CA TYR A 444 -15.69 26.58 -16.77
C TYR A 444 -14.59 25.83 -17.51
N ILE A 445 -14.52 25.97 -18.83
CA ILE A 445 -13.45 25.39 -19.66
C ILE A 445 -12.54 26.52 -20.15
N ASN A 446 -11.30 26.50 -19.69
CA ASN A 446 -10.23 27.32 -20.24
C ASN A 446 -9.28 26.43 -21.05
N SER A 447 -9.54 26.31 -22.36
CA SER A 447 -8.72 25.54 -23.29
C SER A 447 -8.46 26.20 -24.63
N ASP A 448 -7.26 25.96 -25.18
CA ASP A 448 -6.90 26.51 -26.50
C ASP A 448 -7.50 25.67 -27.63
N ILE A 449 -7.63 24.36 -27.39
CA ILE A 449 -8.30 23.40 -28.26
C ILE A 449 -9.40 22.70 -27.45
N LEU A 450 -10.64 22.75 -27.96
CA LEU A 450 -11.77 21.97 -27.46
C LEU A 450 -12.31 21.09 -28.60
N SER A 451 -12.25 19.78 -28.40
CA SER A 451 -12.82 18.79 -29.30
C SER A 451 -13.90 18.01 -28.56
N ASN A 452 -15.17 18.25 -28.91
CA ASN A 452 -16.30 17.41 -28.51
C ASN A 452 -16.76 16.59 -29.72
N GLN A 453 -16.52 15.27 -29.70
CA GLN A 453 -16.81 14.40 -30.84
C GLN A 453 -18.24 13.85 -30.80
N GLU A 454 -18.75 13.46 -31.97
CA GLU A 454 -20.15 13.05 -32.20
C GLU A 454 -20.67 12.10 -31.10
N LEU A 455 -21.88 12.41 -30.60
CA LEU A 455 -22.58 11.79 -29.46
C LEU A 455 -22.02 12.07 -28.06
N SER A 456 -20.80 12.62 -27.95
CA SER A 456 -20.26 13.05 -26.65
C SER A 456 -20.92 14.35 -26.19
N LYS A 457 -21.05 14.52 -24.88
CA LYS A 457 -21.86 15.57 -24.26
C LYS A 457 -21.05 16.44 -23.30
N ILE A 458 -21.35 17.74 -23.30
CA ILE A 458 -20.92 18.70 -22.29
C ILE A 458 -22.19 19.44 -21.83
N GLU A 459 -22.66 19.18 -20.61
CA GLU A 459 -23.95 19.70 -20.11
C GLU A 459 -23.76 20.33 -18.72
N ALA A 460 -24.27 21.54 -18.51
CA ALA A 460 -24.28 22.20 -17.19
C ALA A 460 -25.72 22.33 -16.68
N GLY A 461 -25.92 22.24 -15.36
CA GLY A 461 -27.18 22.56 -14.71
C GLY A 461 -27.47 24.08 -14.72
N LYS A 462 -26.42 24.88 -14.90
CA LYS A 462 -26.47 26.33 -15.10
C LYS A 462 -25.78 26.70 -16.43
N ASP A 463 -24.69 27.46 -16.37
CA ASP A 463 -24.03 28.02 -17.55
C ASP A 463 -22.75 27.25 -17.92
N ILE A 464 -22.38 27.32 -19.21
CA ILE A 464 -21.10 26.84 -19.73
C ILE A 464 -20.28 28.05 -20.19
N PHE A 465 -19.11 28.24 -19.57
CA PHE A 465 -18.15 29.29 -19.90
C PHE A 465 -16.95 28.69 -20.64
N LEU A 466 -16.75 29.10 -21.89
CA LEU A 466 -15.62 28.67 -22.73
C LEU A 466 -14.64 29.82 -22.95
N THR A 467 -13.37 29.61 -22.63
CA THR A 467 -12.28 30.61 -22.77
C THR A 467 -11.02 29.97 -23.37
N GLY A 468 -10.20 30.72 -24.13
CA GLY A 468 -8.90 30.27 -24.66
C GLY A 468 -8.55 30.76 -26.07
N LYS A 469 -7.38 30.36 -26.59
CA LYS A 469 -6.83 30.80 -27.89
C LYS A 469 -7.44 30.01 -29.07
N LYS A 470 -8.72 30.29 -29.36
CA LYS A 470 -9.48 29.99 -30.61
C LYS A 470 -9.03 28.80 -31.47
N THR A 471 -9.50 27.58 -31.15
CA THR A 471 -9.94 26.60 -32.17
C THR A 471 -11.04 25.69 -31.60
N PHE A 472 -12.30 25.96 -31.94
CA PHE A 472 -13.43 25.07 -31.62
C PHE A 472 -13.71 24.20 -32.85
N LYS A 473 -13.38 22.90 -32.80
CA LYS A 473 -13.81 21.94 -33.83
C LYS A 473 -15.15 21.35 -33.40
N TYR A 474 -16.22 21.95 -33.90
CA TYR A 474 -17.60 21.63 -33.56
C TYR A 474 -18.22 20.70 -34.61
N LYS A 475 -18.87 19.63 -34.17
CA LYS A 475 -19.84 18.86 -34.97
C LYS A 475 -21.01 18.49 -34.03
N GLN A 476 -21.92 19.45 -33.85
CA GLN A 476 -23.23 19.44 -33.16
C GLN A 476 -23.37 18.74 -31.77
N ASN A 477 -24.12 19.40 -30.88
CA ASN A 477 -24.50 19.06 -29.47
C ASN A 477 -23.58 19.61 -28.36
N ILE A 478 -23.76 20.90 -28.04
CA ILE A 478 -23.54 21.47 -26.69
C ILE A 478 -24.90 21.94 -26.19
#